data_AF-A0A4R4SXJ5-F1
#
_entry.id   AF-A0A4R4SXJ5-F1
#
_cell.length_a   1.000
_cell.length_b   1.000
_cell.length_c   1.000
_cell.angle_alpha   90.00
_cell.angle_beta   90.00
_cell.angle_gamma   90.00
#
_symmetry.space_group_name_H-M   'P 1'
#
loop_
_entity.id
_entity.type
_entity.pdbx_description
1 polymer ?
#
loop_
_entity_poly.entity_id
_entity_poly.type
_entity_poly.pdbx_seq_one_letter_code
_entity_poly.pdbx_strand_id
1 'polypeptide(L)'
;MLSRARTGTFLTFALAGLLIGVWVARLPALAAKFGTDESEIGIVVLVWGLGGITAMQALRGLMSRAGSRAVLRAALPLTSLAFAAVALAPSYGVLLGAVVLFGMAFGVTDIAMNAQGSVVERAYRRPVLSGMHAGWCVGAMSGGLVGVATAAAGLGFTATVLITAVLTLPAGAALGRTFLPDPP
;
A
#
# COMPACT_ATOMS: atom_id res chain seq x y z
N MET A 1 -5.40 17.40 18.61
CA MET A 1 -5.69 15.98 18.28
C MET A 1 -6.16 15.79 16.84
N LEU A 2 -7.19 16.50 16.37
CA LEU A 2 -7.70 16.37 14.99
C LEU A 2 -6.67 16.70 13.89
N SER A 3 -5.87 17.77 14.06
CA SER A 3 -4.79 18.10 13.11
C SER A 3 -3.80 16.95 12.91
N ARG A 4 -3.41 16.29 14.01
CA ARG A 4 -2.51 15.13 13.97
C ARG A 4 -3.14 13.94 13.25
N ALA A 5 -4.43 13.69 13.44
CA ALA A 5 -5.15 12.62 12.75
C ALA A 5 -5.31 12.91 11.24
N ARG A 6 -5.58 14.16 10.87
CA ARG A 6 -5.63 14.58 9.47
C ARG A 6 -4.28 14.40 8.78
N THR A 7 -3.20 14.91 9.38
CA THR A 7 -1.85 14.75 8.83
C THR A 7 -1.46 13.27 8.77
N GLY A 8 -1.74 12.50 9.81
CA GLY A 8 -1.47 11.06 9.83
C GLY A 8 -2.22 10.28 8.75
N THR A 9 -3.48 10.62 8.50
CA THR A 9 -4.26 10.01 7.42
C THR A 9 -3.75 10.44 6.06
N PHE A 10 -3.45 11.73 5.85
CA PHE A 10 -2.79 12.22 4.63
C PHE A 10 -1.48 11.46 4.34
N LEU A 11 -0.63 11.30 5.36
CA LEU A 11 0.63 10.55 5.23
C LEU A 11 0.39 9.05 4.98
N THR A 12 -0.73 8.49 5.45
CA THR A 12 -1.11 7.10 5.15
C THR A 12 -1.47 6.94 3.66
N PHE A 13 -2.27 7.85 3.11
CA PHE A 13 -2.56 7.88 1.67
C PHE A 13 -1.27 8.08 0.86
N ALA A 14 -0.37 8.97 1.31
CA ALA A 14 0.92 9.18 0.65
C ALA A 14 1.83 7.95 0.72
N LEU A 15 1.87 7.24 1.84
CA LEU A 15 2.66 6.02 2.00
C LEU A 15 2.13 4.88 1.11
N ALA A 16 0.82 4.72 1.05
CA ALA A 16 0.15 3.75 0.20
C ALA A 16 0.38 4.07 -1.28
N GLY A 17 0.25 5.35 -1.67
CA GLY A 17 0.57 5.83 -3.01
C GLY A 17 2.04 5.58 -3.37
N LEU A 18 2.97 5.82 -2.45
CA LEU A 18 4.41 5.58 -2.66
C LEU A 18 4.69 4.11 -2.96
N LEU A 19 4.12 3.18 -2.20
CA LEU A 19 4.26 1.74 -2.44
C LEU A 19 3.79 1.37 -3.85
N ILE A 20 2.62 1.87 -4.27
CA ILE A 20 2.09 1.59 -5.61
C ILE A 20 2.89 2.28 -6.71
N GLY A 21 3.36 3.51 -6.48
CA GLY A 21 4.23 4.22 -7.41
C GLY A 21 5.52 3.46 -7.68
N VAL A 22 6.18 2.94 -6.63
CA VAL A 22 7.37 2.09 -6.77
C VAL A 22 7.02 0.79 -7.48
N TRP A 23 5.94 0.11 -7.08
CA TRP A 23 5.49 -1.14 -7.70
C TRP A 23 5.33 -1.00 -9.21
N VAL A 24 4.52 -0.03 -9.65
CA VAL A 24 4.23 0.21 -11.07
C VAL A 24 5.48 0.61 -11.83
N ALA A 25 6.27 1.55 -11.31
CA ALA A 25 7.49 2.03 -11.97
C ALA A 25 8.58 0.95 -12.10
N ARG A 26 8.47 -0.15 -11.35
CA ARG A 26 9.46 -1.23 -11.33
C ARG A 26 8.96 -2.54 -11.92
N LEU A 27 7.75 -2.58 -12.50
CA LEU A 27 7.28 -3.74 -13.26
C LEU A 27 8.24 -4.17 -14.39
N PRO A 28 8.90 -3.27 -15.15
CA PRO A 28 9.89 -3.69 -16.14
C PRO A 28 11.11 -4.39 -15.51
N ALA A 29 11.54 -3.94 -14.32
CA ALA A 29 12.64 -4.57 -13.60
C ALA A 29 12.23 -5.92 -12.98
N LEU A 30 10.97 -6.07 -12.58
CA LEU A 30 10.39 -7.37 -12.20
C LEU A 30 10.44 -8.33 -13.40
N ALA A 31 10.02 -7.86 -14.57
CA ALA A 31 10.01 -8.65 -15.79
C ALA A 31 11.41 -9.15 -16.14
N ALA A 32 12.39 -8.26 -16.12
CA ALA A 32 13.80 -8.61 -16.33
C ALA A 32 14.34 -9.60 -15.28
N LYS A 33 13.91 -9.49 -14.01
CA LYS A 33 14.33 -10.41 -12.93
C LYS A 33 13.87 -11.84 -13.20
N PHE A 34 12.66 -12.03 -13.72
CA PHE A 34 12.07 -13.35 -13.92
C PHE A 34 12.12 -13.83 -15.38
N GLY A 35 12.61 -13.00 -16.31
CA GLY A 35 12.64 -13.30 -17.74
C GLY A 35 11.25 -13.40 -18.36
N THR A 36 10.27 -12.67 -17.81
CA THR A 36 8.85 -12.82 -18.19
C THR A 36 8.48 -11.94 -19.37
N ASP A 37 7.52 -12.41 -20.16
CA ASP A 37 6.92 -11.62 -21.23
C ASP A 37 5.78 -10.69 -20.73
N GLU A 38 5.16 -9.95 -21.66
CA GLU A 38 4.06 -9.02 -21.36
C GLU A 38 2.81 -9.74 -20.81
N SER A 39 2.55 -10.97 -21.26
CA SER A 39 1.38 -11.74 -20.84
C SER A 39 1.51 -12.18 -19.38
N GLU A 40 2.71 -12.60 -18.99
CA GLU A 40 3.03 -12.98 -17.62
C GLU A 40 2.99 -11.78 -16.67
N ILE A 41 3.49 -10.61 -17.08
CA ILE A 41 3.30 -9.37 -16.31
C ILE A 41 1.82 -9.01 -16.19
N GLY A 42 1.03 -9.22 -17.24
CA GLY A 42 -0.42 -9.10 -17.20
C GLY A 42 -1.05 -9.98 -16.12
N ILE A 43 -0.62 -11.25 -16.01
CA ILE A 43 -1.05 -12.18 -14.96
C ILE A 43 -0.67 -11.66 -13.57
N VAL A 44 0.57 -11.18 -13.40
CA VAL A 44 1.05 -10.60 -12.13
C VAL A 44 0.14 -9.45 -11.67
N VAL A 45 -0.19 -8.52 -12.56
CA VAL A 45 -1.09 -7.39 -12.26
C VAL A 45 -2.53 -7.88 -11.99
N LEU A 46 -3.00 -8.87 -12.75
CA LEU A 46 -4.33 -9.46 -12.58
C LEU A 46 -4.47 -10.11 -11.19
N VAL A 47 -3.54 -10.97 -10.79
CA VAL A 47 -3.63 -11.66 -9.49
C VAL A 47 -3.46 -10.70 -8.32
N TRP A 48 -2.68 -9.62 -8.49
CA TRP A 48 -2.61 -8.53 -7.52
C TRP A 48 -4.00 -7.88 -7.32
N GLY A 49 -4.67 -7.52 -8.41
CA GLY A 49 -6.01 -6.92 -8.37
C GLY A 49 -7.07 -7.86 -7.79
N LEU A 50 -7.06 -9.14 -8.21
CA LEU A 50 -7.97 -10.17 -7.69
C LEU A 50 -7.77 -10.40 -6.19
N GLY A 51 -6.52 -10.45 -5.73
CA GLY A 51 -6.21 -10.54 -4.30
C GLY A 51 -6.80 -9.36 -3.52
N GLY A 52 -6.60 -8.14 -4.04
CA GLY A 52 -7.16 -6.92 -3.44
C GLY A 52 -8.68 -6.96 -3.33
N ILE A 53 -9.38 -7.18 -4.44
CA ILE A 53 -10.86 -7.25 -4.47
C ILE A 53 -11.37 -8.35 -3.55
N THR A 54 -10.75 -9.52 -3.56
CA THR A 54 -11.17 -10.65 -2.71
C THR A 54 -11.05 -10.28 -1.23
N ALA A 55 -9.92 -9.70 -0.81
CA ALA A 55 -9.71 -9.29 0.58
C ALA A 55 -10.66 -8.17 1.01
N MET A 56 -10.89 -7.19 0.13
CA MET A 56 -11.83 -6.10 0.33
C MET A 56 -13.25 -6.60 0.65
N GLN A 57 -13.69 -7.65 -0.05
CA GLN A 57 -15.01 -8.24 0.16
C GLN A 57 -15.03 -9.15 1.40
N ALA A 58 -14.01 -9.98 1.58
CA ALA A 58 -13.94 -10.94 2.68
C ALA A 58 -13.81 -10.28 4.06
N LEU A 59 -13.15 -9.12 4.16
CA LEU A 59 -12.84 -8.48 5.43
C LEU A 59 -13.83 -7.38 5.84
N ARG A 60 -14.97 -7.26 5.15
CA ARG A 60 -16.06 -6.33 5.53
C ARG A 60 -16.55 -6.56 6.96
N GLY A 61 -16.72 -7.82 7.36
CA GLY A 61 -17.16 -8.19 8.72
C GLY A 61 -16.09 -7.90 9.79
N LEU A 62 -14.80 -7.98 9.43
CA LEU A 62 -13.73 -7.56 10.34
C LEU A 62 -13.74 -6.04 10.50
N MET A 63 -13.91 -5.30 9.40
CA MET A 63 -13.97 -3.84 9.41
C MET A 63 -15.11 -3.31 10.29
N SER A 64 -16.30 -3.93 10.24
CA SER A 64 -17.43 -3.53 11.07
C SER A 64 -17.25 -3.82 12.56
N ARG A 65 -16.50 -4.88 12.91
CA ARG A 65 -16.29 -5.29 14.31
C ARG A 65 -15.08 -4.63 14.96
N ALA A 66 -13.96 -4.53 14.25
CA ALA A 66 -12.70 -4.04 14.77
C ALA A 66 -12.49 -2.53 14.53
N GLY A 67 -13.28 -1.94 13.63
CA GLY A 67 -13.12 -0.56 13.21
C GLY A 67 -11.91 -0.34 12.30
N SER A 68 -11.95 0.75 11.54
CA SER A 68 -10.90 1.09 10.59
C SER A 68 -9.57 1.40 11.28
N ARG A 69 -9.57 1.89 12.52
CA ARG A 69 -8.34 2.15 13.27
C ARG A 69 -7.54 0.89 13.50
N ALA A 70 -8.17 -0.15 14.04
CA ALA A 70 -7.48 -1.38 14.41
C ALA A 70 -7.00 -2.13 13.16
N VAL A 71 -7.85 -2.20 12.14
CA VAL A 71 -7.53 -2.85 10.86
C VAL A 71 -6.36 -2.13 10.17
N LEU A 72 -6.40 -0.79 10.06
CA LEU A 72 -5.35 -0.03 9.36
C LEU A 72 -4.00 -0.11 10.08
N ARG A 73 -3.99 -0.16 11.42
CA ARG A 73 -2.76 -0.34 12.22
C ARG A 73 -2.01 -1.63 11.90
N ALA A 74 -2.74 -2.67 11.50
CA ALA A 74 -2.14 -3.94 11.10
C ALA A 74 -1.90 -3.99 9.58
N ALA A 75 -2.90 -3.64 8.77
CA ALA A 75 -2.86 -3.80 7.33
C ALA A 75 -1.75 -2.95 6.66
N LEU A 76 -1.52 -1.72 7.13
CA LEU A 76 -0.53 -0.83 6.53
C LEU A 76 0.91 -1.39 6.62
N PRO A 77 1.46 -1.74 7.80
CA PRO A 77 2.78 -2.38 7.88
C PRO A 77 2.80 -3.78 7.24
N LEU A 78 1.71 -4.54 7.29
CA LEU A 78 1.61 -5.82 6.57
C LEU A 78 1.70 -5.66 5.05
N THR A 79 1.24 -4.55 4.50
CA THR A 79 1.37 -4.24 3.07
C THR A 79 2.83 -4.04 2.69
N SER A 80 3.61 -3.30 3.50
CA SER A 80 5.06 -3.17 3.31
C SER A 80 5.78 -4.51 3.44
N LEU A 81 5.37 -5.36 4.39
CA LEU A 81 5.95 -6.70 4.57
C LEU A 81 5.63 -7.62 3.38
N ALA A 82 4.38 -7.63 2.91
CA ALA A 82 3.97 -8.39 1.74
C ALA A 82 4.71 -7.90 0.47
N PHE A 83 4.94 -6.60 0.36
CA PHE A 83 5.75 -6.03 -0.72
C PHE A 83 7.21 -6.51 -0.67
N ALA A 84 7.80 -6.60 0.53
CA ALA A 84 9.11 -7.23 0.69
C ALA A 84 9.11 -8.72 0.29
N ALA A 85 8.04 -9.46 0.58
CA ALA A 85 7.91 -10.86 0.16
C ALA A 85 7.92 -11.01 -1.37
N VAL A 86 7.31 -10.08 -2.11
CA VAL A 86 7.38 -10.02 -3.58
C VAL A 86 8.84 -9.87 -4.07
N ALA A 87 9.65 -9.05 -3.39
CA ALA A 87 11.07 -8.89 -3.72
C ALA A 87 11.87 -10.19 -3.57
N LEU A 88 11.53 -10.99 -2.57
CA LEU A 88 12.25 -12.18 -2.16
C LEU A 88 11.78 -13.48 -2.84
N ALA A 89 10.75 -13.41 -3.70
CA ALA A 89 10.29 -14.56 -4.45
C ALA A 89 11.43 -15.16 -5.30
N PRO A 90 11.73 -16.47 -5.13
CA PRO A 90 12.83 -17.16 -5.84
C PRO A 90 12.41 -17.69 -7.22
N SER A 91 11.11 -17.80 -7.48
CA SER A 91 10.56 -18.29 -8.75
C SER A 91 9.26 -17.57 -9.09
N TYR A 92 8.85 -17.63 -10.35
CA TYR A 92 7.63 -17.00 -10.83
C TYR A 92 6.36 -17.54 -10.13
N GLY A 93 6.28 -18.84 -9.87
CA GLY A 93 5.15 -19.41 -9.12
C GLY A 93 5.04 -18.85 -7.69
N VAL A 94 6.18 -18.69 -6.99
CA VAL A 94 6.19 -18.06 -5.65
C VAL A 94 5.89 -16.56 -5.73
N LEU A 95 6.34 -15.89 -6.79
CA LEU A 95 6.01 -14.50 -7.06
C LEU A 95 4.49 -14.30 -7.14
N LEU A 96 3.76 -15.12 -7.89
CA LEU A 96 2.31 -15.00 -8.00
C LEU A 96 1.63 -15.09 -6.62
N GLY A 97 2.03 -16.05 -5.78
CA GLY A 97 1.53 -16.17 -4.41
C GLY A 97 1.84 -14.93 -3.56
N ALA A 98 3.08 -14.43 -3.61
CA ALA A 98 3.48 -13.23 -2.88
C ALA A 98 2.72 -11.97 -3.36
N VAL A 99 2.47 -11.86 -4.65
CA VAL A 99 1.73 -10.75 -5.27
C VAL A 99 0.25 -10.79 -4.89
N VAL A 100 -0.36 -11.98 -4.80
CA VAL A 100 -1.72 -12.14 -4.24
C VAL A 100 -1.76 -11.62 -2.81
N LEU A 101 -0.81 -12.03 -1.96
CA LEU A 101 -0.73 -11.56 -0.57
C LEU A 101 -0.53 -10.04 -0.48
N PHE A 102 0.31 -9.48 -1.34
CA PHE A 102 0.51 -8.04 -1.45
C PHE A 102 -0.78 -7.33 -1.88
N GLY A 103 -1.49 -7.86 -2.87
CA GLY A 103 -2.79 -7.37 -3.31
C GLY A 103 -3.83 -7.40 -2.19
N MET A 104 -3.94 -8.52 -1.47
CA MET A 104 -4.84 -8.66 -0.33
C MET A 104 -4.52 -7.65 0.77
N ALA A 105 -3.26 -7.54 1.20
CA ALA A 105 -2.85 -6.59 2.23
C ALA A 105 -3.12 -5.13 1.82
N PHE A 106 -2.83 -4.80 0.56
CA PHE A 106 -3.09 -3.49 0.00
C PHE A 106 -4.59 -3.18 -0.07
N GLY A 107 -5.43 -4.11 -0.54
CA GLY A 107 -6.89 -3.92 -0.62
C GLY A 107 -7.53 -3.70 0.75
N VAL A 108 -7.04 -4.39 1.79
CA VAL A 108 -7.49 -4.15 3.17
C VAL A 108 -7.06 -2.77 3.65
N THR A 109 -5.81 -2.41 3.38
CA THR A 109 -5.29 -1.06 3.69
C THR A 109 -6.12 0.01 3.01
N ASP A 110 -6.51 -0.20 1.75
CA ASP A 110 -7.28 0.75 0.95
C ASP A 110 -8.66 1.05 1.54
N ILE A 111 -9.44 0.02 1.86
CA ILE A 111 -10.73 0.23 2.54
C ILE A 111 -10.54 0.84 3.92
N ALA A 112 -9.56 0.36 4.69
CA ALA A 112 -9.31 0.85 6.04
C ALA A 112 -8.88 2.32 6.07
N MET A 113 -8.03 2.76 5.13
CA MET A 113 -7.57 4.14 5.06
C MET A 113 -8.67 5.09 4.60
N ASN A 114 -9.51 4.67 3.65
CA ASN A 114 -10.68 5.45 3.24
C ASN A 114 -11.70 5.59 4.37
N ALA A 115 -11.95 4.51 5.13
CA ALA A 115 -12.81 4.55 6.31
C ALA A 115 -12.24 5.48 7.40
N GLN A 116 -10.94 5.39 7.72
CA GLN A 116 -10.30 6.32 8.66
C GLN A 116 -10.36 7.78 8.18
N GLY A 117 -10.18 8.01 6.88
CA GLY A 117 -10.36 9.34 6.29
C GLY A 117 -11.77 9.87 6.48
N SER A 118 -12.80 9.04 6.32
CA SER A 118 -14.19 9.40 6.61
C SER A 118 -14.41 9.71 8.10
N VAL A 119 -13.82 8.93 9.01
CA VAL A 119 -13.87 9.21 10.46
C VAL A 119 -13.28 10.58 10.78
N VAL A 120 -12.10 10.89 10.22
CA VAL A 120 -11.47 12.20 10.39
C VAL A 120 -12.31 13.30 9.78
N GLU A 121 -12.87 13.11 8.59
CA GLU A 121 -13.73 14.10 7.93
C GLU A 121 -14.98 14.42 8.75
N ARG A 122 -15.67 13.40 9.27
CA ARG A 122 -16.82 13.57 10.17
C ARG A 122 -16.44 14.35 11.42
N ALA A 123 -15.30 14.03 12.03
CA ALA A 123 -14.80 14.73 13.21
C ALA A 123 -14.43 16.20 12.92
N TYR A 124 -14.01 16.51 11.68
CA TYR A 124 -13.75 17.86 11.21
C TYR A 124 -15.00 18.65 10.84
N ARG A 125 -16.13 17.98 10.58
CA ARG A 125 -17.41 18.56 10.11
C ARG A 125 -17.25 19.42 8.84
N ARG A 126 -16.27 19.09 8.00
CA ARG A 126 -15.99 19.75 6.71
C ARG A 126 -15.28 18.76 5.79
N PRO A 127 -15.43 18.88 4.46
CA PRO A 127 -14.82 17.95 3.52
C PRO A 127 -13.28 18.10 3.52
N VAL A 128 -12.57 17.09 4.02
CA VAL A 128 -11.10 17.05 4.08
C VAL A 128 -10.52 15.78 3.45
N LEU A 129 -11.35 14.79 3.12
CA LEU A 129 -10.95 13.52 2.53
C LEU A 129 -10.31 13.71 1.14
N SER A 130 -10.82 14.65 0.33
CA SER A 130 -10.21 15.00 -0.96
C SER A 130 -8.77 15.49 -0.80
N GLY A 131 -8.49 16.27 0.25
CA GLY A 131 -7.13 16.68 0.59
C GLY A 131 -6.23 15.50 1.01
N MET A 132 -6.79 14.44 1.60
CA MET A 132 -6.05 13.21 1.92
C MET A 132 -5.76 12.40 0.64
N HIS A 133 -6.71 12.35 -0.30
CA HIS A 133 -6.49 11.78 -1.63
C HIS A 133 -5.40 12.53 -2.42
N ALA A 134 -5.25 13.84 -2.24
CA ALA A 134 -4.10 14.54 -2.80
C ALA A 134 -2.76 13.96 -2.28
N GLY A 135 -2.72 13.49 -1.04
CA GLY A 135 -1.59 12.76 -0.47
C GLY A 135 -1.26 11.49 -1.26
N TRP A 136 -2.26 10.74 -1.70
CA TRP A 136 -2.07 9.57 -2.57
C TRP A 136 -1.32 9.93 -3.86
N CYS A 137 -1.73 11.00 -4.54
CA CYS A 137 -1.05 11.47 -5.75
C CYS A 137 0.40 11.87 -5.47
N VAL A 138 0.65 12.64 -4.41
CA VAL A 138 2.02 13.00 -3.97
C VAL A 138 2.86 11.74 -3.72
N GLY A 139 2.27 10.76 -3.04
CA GLY A 139 2.86 9.46 -2.77
C GLY A 139 3.22 8.72 -4.06
N ALA A 140 2.25 8.52 -4.95
CA ALA A 140 2.42 7.80 -6.20
C ALA A 140 3.49 8.44 -7.10
N MET A 141 3.48 9.78 -7.22
CA MET A 141 4.52 10.51 -7.96
C MET A 141 5.90 10.30 -7.31
N SER A 142 5.98 10.41 -5.99
CA SER A 142 7.22 10.21 -5.24
C SER A 142 7.74 8.78 -5.38
N GLY A 143 6.85 7.77 -5.32
CA GLY A 143 7.18 6.37 -5.54
C GLY A 143 7.66 6.11 -6.96
N GLY A 144 7.03 6.72 -7.97
CA GLY A 144 7.48 6.66 -9.35
C GLY A 144 8.89 7.26 -9.52
N LEU A 145 9.15 8.43 -8.91
CA LEU A 145 10.48 9.05 -8.91
C LEU A 145 11.52 8.18 -8.21
N VAL A 146 11.19 7.55 -7.08
CA VAL A 146 12.07 6.56 -6.43
C VAL A 146 12.34 5.38 -7.37
N GLY A 147 11.31 4.86 -8.05
CA GLY A 147 11.44 3.80 -9.03
C GLY A 147 12.40 4.17 -10.16
N VAL A 148 12.26 5.36 -10.73
CA VAL A 148 13.14 5.88 -11.79
C VAL A 148 14.55 6.14 -11.28
N ALA A 149 14.71 6.78 -10.13
CA ALA A 149 16.01 7.08 -9.54
C ALA A 149 16.80 5.80 -9.22
N THR A 150 16.14 4.78 -8.65
CA THR A 150 16.78 3.49 -8.40
C THR A 150 17.12 2.75 -9.70
N ALA A 151 16.30 2.88 -10.74
CA ALA A 151 16.63 2.37 -12.07
C ALA A 151 17.90 3.02 -12.65
N ALA A 152 17.96 4.35 -12.59
CA ALA A 152 19.11 5.13 -13.06
C ALA A 152 20.39 4.82 -12.29
N ALA A 153 20.27 4.48 -11.00
CA ALA A 153 21.37 4.03 -10.15
C ALA A 153 21.78 2.56 -10.39
N GLY A 154 21.16 1.85 -11.33
CA GLY A 154 21.48 0.45 -11.63
C GLY A 154 20.97 -0.55 -10.58
N LEU A 155 20.12 -0.14 -9.65
CA LEU A 155 19.54 -1.05 -8.67
C LEU A 155 18.52 -1.96 -9.35
N GLY A 156 18.53 -3.25 -8.99
CA GLY A 156 17.55 -4.24 -9.45
C GLY A 156 16.20 -4.12 -8.73
N PHE A 157 15.21 -4.93 -9.17
CA PHE A 157 13.88 -4.95 -8.55
C PHE A 157 13.93 -5.22 -7.04
N THR A 158 14.66 -6.27 -6.64
CA THR A 158 14.76 -6.69 -5.24
C THR A 158 15.29 -5.59 -4.33
N ALA A 159 16.37 -4.91 -4.73
CA ALA A 159 16.97 -3.85 -3.92
C ALA A 159 16.02 -2.66 -3.74
N THR A 160 15.41 -2.17 -4.83
CA THR A 160 14.44 -1.06 -4.76
C THR A 160 13.28 -1.39 -3.82
N VAL A 161 12.71 -2.58 -3.94
CA VAL A 161 11.53 -2.99 -3.15
C VAL A 161 11.90 -3.19 -1.68
N LEU A 162 13.04 -3.81 -1.37
CA LEU A 162 13.47 -4.00 0.02
C LEU A 162 13.78 -2.67 0.71
N ILE A 163 14.48 -1.74 0.04
CA ILE A 163 14.70 -0.38 0.58
C ILE A 163 13.36 0.30 0.86
N THR A 164 12.43 0.22 -0.10
CA THR A 164 11.09 0.80 0.06
C THR A 164 10.35 0.17 1.24
N ALA A 165 10.38 -1.15 1.39
CA ALA A 165 9.74 -1.85 2.49
C ALA A 165 10.36 -1.50 3.85
N VAL A 166 11.69 -1.44 3.95
CA VAL A 166 12.41 -1.08 5.18
C VAL A 166 12.07 0.34 5.64
N LEU A 167 11.84 1.27 4.71
CA LEU A 167 11.42 2.64 5.05
C LEU A 167 9.93 2.72 5.40
N THR A 168 9.07 2.06 4.62
CA THR A 168 7.62 2.18 4.74
C THR A 168 7.03 1.38 5.90
N LEU A 169 7.62 0.24 6.28
CA LEU A 169 7.15 -0.58 7.39
C LEU A 169 7.15 0.17 8.74
N PRO A 170 8.27 0.76 9.21
CA PRO A 170 8.28 1.51 10.46
C PRO A 170 7.42 2.79 10.37
N ALA A 171 7.38 3.44 9.20
CA ALA A 171 6.52 4.59 8.98
C ALA A 171 5.03 4.22 9.14
N GLY A 172 4.59 3.13 8.52
CA GLY A 172 3.23 2.61 8.64
C GLY A 172 2.85 2.25 10.07
N ALA A 173 3.76 1.57 10.79
CA ALA A 173 3.56 1.26 12.21
C ALA A 173 3.47 2.53 13.09
N ALA A 174 4.27 3.56 12.79
CA ALA A 174 4.25 4.82 13.52
C ALA A 174 2.96 5.64 13.27
N LEU A 175 2.45 5.65 12.03
CA LEU A 175 1.20 6.32 11.65
C LEU A 175 0.00 5.78 12.41
N GLY A 176 0.05 4.50 12.82
CA GLY A 176 -0.97 3.88 13.69
C GLY A 176 -1.31 4.63 14.98
N ARG A 177 -0.38 5.47 15.47
CA ARG A 177 -0.59 6.30 16.67
C ARG A 177 -1.39 7.59 16.41
N THR A 178 -1.67 7.88 15.15
CA THR A 178 -2.36 9.12 14.73
C THR A 178 -3.85 8.93 14.45
N PHE A 179 -4.28 7.68 14.26
CA PHE A 179 -5.65 7.32 13.86
C PHE A 179 -6.68 7.58 14.97
N LEU A 180 -7.87 8.01 14.56
CA LEU A 180 -8.98 8.26 15.47
C LEU A 180 -9.73 6.96 15.75
N PRO A 181 -10.28 6.78 16.97
CA PRO A 181 -11.23 5.71 17.20
C PRO A 181 -12.45 5.90 16.30
N ASP A 182 -12.92 4.80 15.73
CA ASP A 182 -14.19 4.77 14.99
C ASP A 182 -15.34 5.14 15.94
N PRO A 183 -16.30 5.97 15.49
CA PRO A 183 -17.50 6.25 16.27
C PRO A 183 -18.38 4.99 16.39
N PRO A 184 -19.19 4.87 17.46
CA PRO A 184 -20.11 3.76 17.65
C PRO A 184 -21.18 3.67 16.56
#